data_AF-A0A131Y5F2-F1
#
_entry.id   AF-A0A131Y5F2-F1
#
_cell.length_a   1.000
_cell.length_b   1.000
_cell.length_c   1.000
_cell.angle_alpha   90.00
_cell.angle_beta   90.00
_cell.angle_gamma   90.00
#
_symmetry.space_group_name_H-M   'P 1'
#
loop_
_entity.id
_entity.type
_entity.pdbx_description
1 polymer ?
#
loop_
_entity_poly.entity_id
_entity_poly.type
_entity_poly.pdbx_seq_one_letter_code
_entity_poly.pdbx_strand_id
1 'polypeptide(L)'
;TVAKQLTEHHLEQHYLGCSRVFTDGSVRPSDGSSTAAVILEEAPSGLGSGLGFHASSTTAELTALGLALAVLVSITAPSSSPRSWVICSDSRAALTRLSALEKAPPLARRVAATAEILTKMGHSLAFQWVPAHCGIEGNEAADELAEKMHRGGNIQMTGVEKFDDARLLVARDIAARHPDARLAAGDRPARVPRSLGRREAATIHGLRTGSAW
;
A
#
# COMPACT_ATOMS: atom_id res chain seq x y z
N THR A 1 -13.44 14.03 14.08
CA THR A 1 -13.99 12.80 14.70
C THR A 1 -13.19 12.48 15.96
N VAL A 2 -13.67 11.60 16.85
CA VAL A 2 -12.87 11.15 18.03
C VAL A 2 -11.57 10.46 17.57
N ALA A 3 -11.63 9.67 16.51
CA ALA A 3 -10.46 9.02 15.91
C ALA A 3 -9.39 10.03 15.44
N LYS A 4 -9.81 11.12 14.79
CA LYS A 4 -8.92 12.23 14.42
C LYS A 4 -8.22 12.81 15.65
N GLN A 5 -8.99 13.24 16.65
CA GLN A 5 -8.45 13.88 17.86
C GLN A 5 -7.46 12.98 18.60
N LEU A 6 -7.78 11.70 18.74
CA LEU A 6 -6.89 10.72 19.38
C LEU A 6 -5.60 10.51 18.57
N THR A 7 -5.69 10.50 17.25
CA THR A 7 -4.52 10.32 16.39
C THR A 7 -3.63 11.55 16.39
N GLU A 8 -4.20 12.75 16.26
CA GLU A 8 -3.46 14.00 16.33
C GLU A 8 -2.74 14.14 17.68
N HIS A 9 -3.46 13.85 18.78
CA HIS A 9 -2.87 13.85 20.12
C HIS A 9 -1.74 12.83 20.26
N HIS A 10 -1.92 11.60 19.74
CA HIS A 10 -0.88 10.57 19.75
C HIS A 10 0.36 11.02 18.98
N LEU A 11 0.17 11.63 17.80
CA LEU A 11 1.25 12.15 16.97
C LEU A 11 2.01 13.29 17.67
N GLU A 12 1.29 14.20 18.32
CA GLU A 12 1.89 15.30 19.09
C GLU A 12 2.67 14.81 20.31
N GLN A 13 2.18 13.79 21.03
CA GLN A 13 2.84 13.28 22.22
C GLN A 13 4.09 12.44 21.93
N HIS A 14 4.03 11.57 20.91
CA HIS A 14 5.09 10.58 20.66
C HIS A 14 6.10 11.02 19.61
N TYR A 15 5.73 11.97 18.75
CA TYR A 15 6.55 12.41 17.62
C TYR A 15 6.75 13.93 17.62
N LEU A 16 6.79 14.54 18.81
CA LEU A 16 7.07 15.97 18.96
C LEU A 16 8.40 16.34 18.29
N GLY A 17 8.38 17.36 17.43
CA GLY A 17 9.54 17.82 16.68
C GLY A 17 9.96 16.90 15.53
N CYS A 18 9.22 15.83 15.25
CA CYS A 18 9.39 15.05 14.02
C CYS A 18 8.58 15.69 12.89
N SER A 19 9.19 15.77 11.72
CA SER A 19 8.50 16.17 10.49
C SER A 19 7.57 15.05 10.03
N ARG A 20 6.31 15.35 9.77
CA ARG A 20 5.31 14.34 9.37
C ARG A 20 5.28 14.16 7.86
N VAL A 21 5.18 12.90 7.45
CA VAL A 21 5.05 12.49 6.06
C VAL A 21 3.86 11.56 5.97
N PHE A 22 2.90 11.86 5.11
CA PHE A 22 1.71 11.04 4.91
C PHE A 22 1.80 10.34 3.56
N THR A 23 1.39 9.08 3.52
CA THR A 23 1.44 8.26 2.31
C THR A 23 0.12 7.59 2.07
N ASP A 24 -0.28 7.48 0.81
CA ASP A 24 -1.44 6.69 0.42
C ASP A 24 -1.21 5.98 -0.92
N GLY A 25 -1.76 4.79 -1.06
CA GLY A 25 -1.73 3.99 -2.28
C GLY A 25 -3.13 3.63 -2.76
N SER A 26 -3.48 4.04 -3.98
CA SER A 26 -4.82 3.82 -4.53
C SER A 26 -4.80 2.83 -5.69
N VAL A 27 -5.83 1.98 -5.77
CA VAL A 27 -6.01 1.01 -6.86
C VAL A 27 -7.44 1.11 -7.36
N ARG A 28 -7.60 1.26 -8.68
CA ARG A 28 -8.92 1.36 -9.30
C ARG A 28 -9.20 0.13 -10.16
N PRO A 29 -10.09 -0.77 -9.73
CA PRO A 29 -10.41 -1.97 -10.49
C PRO A 29 -11.04 -1.70 -11.87
N SER A 30 -11.73 -0.56 -12.04
CA SER A 30 -12.51 -0.25 -13.25
C SER A 30 -11.65 -0.02 -14.49
N ASP A 31 -10.48 0.60 -14.33
CA ASP A 31 -9.52 0.83 -15.43
C ASP A 31 -8.17 0.11 -15.19
N GLY A 32 -8.04 -0.60 -14.06
CA GLY A 32 -6.84 -1.34 -13.70
C GLY A 32 -5.66 -0.46 -13.33
N SER A 33 -5.88 0.83 -13.08
CA SER A 33 -4.84 1.76 -12.65
C SER A 33 -4.46 1.55 -11.18
N SER A 34 -3.23 1.91 -10.84
CA SER A 34 -2.69 1.85 -9.49
C SER A 34 -1.74 3.02 -9.31
N THR A 35 -1.79 3.67 -8.16
CA THR A 35 -1.06 4.90 -7.87
C THR A 35 -0.55 4.91 -6.44
N ALA A 36 0.41 5.79 -6.20
CA ALA A 36 0.99 6.05 -4.90
C ALA A 36 1.24 7.56 -4.76
N ALA A 37 1.06 8.08 -3.55
CA ALA A 37 1.27 9.48 -3.25
C ALA A 37 1.93 9.68 -1.89
N VAL A 38 2.62 10.81 -1.76
CA VAL A 38 3.23 11.28 -0.53
C VAL A 38 2.98 12.78 -0.35
N ILE A 39 2.61 13.16 0.87
CA ILE A 39 2.51 14.54 1.35
C ILE A 39 3.53 14.73 2.46
N LEU A 40 4.40 15.73 2.33
CA LEU A 40 5.21 16.20 3.47
C LEU A 40 4.46 17.37 4.08
N GLU A 41 4.22 17.32 5.40
CA GLU A 41 3.45 18.36 6.11
C GLU A 41 4.10 19.75 5.97
N GLU A 42 5.42 19.80 5.83
CA GLU A 42 6.20 21.04 5.68
C GLU A 42 6.36 21.51 4.22
N ALA A 43 5.90 20.72 3.23
CA ALA A 43 6.08 21.04 1.82
C ALA A 43 4.80 21.64 1.20
N PRO A 44 4.92 22.59 0.27
CA PRO A 44 3.76 23.23 -0.36
C PRO A 44 2.98 22.30 -1.30
N SER A 45 3.60 21.20 -1.75
CA SER A 45 3.02 20.27 -2.72
C SER A 45 3.44 18.84 -2.41
N GLY A 46 2.53 17.90 -2.62
CA GLY A 46 2.82 16.47 -2.59
C GLY A 46 3.47 15.95 -3.88
N LEU A 47 3.96 14.71 -3.82
CA LEU A 47 4.43 13.96 -4.97
C LEU A 47 3.56 12.73 -5.17
N GLY A 48 3.13 12.48 -6.40
CA GLY A 48 2.33 11.31 -6.76
C GLY A 48 2.86 10.64 -8.02
N SER A 49 2.59 9.35 -8.17
CA SER A 49 3.02 8.56 -9.31
C SER A 49 2.08 7.37 -9.54
N GLY A 50 1.91 6.99 -10.82
CA GLY A 50 1.24 5.75 -11.21
C GLY A 50 2.20 4.55 -11.20
N LEU A 51 1.64 3.35 -11.09
CA LEU A 51 2.35 2.10 -11.30
C LEU A 51 2.11 1.61 -12.73
N GLY A 52 3.13 0.99 -13.34
CA GLY A 52 3.03 0.43 -14.69
C GLY A 52 2.18 -0.84 -14.83
N PHE A 53 1.43 -1.21 -13.79
CA PHE A 53 0.58 -2.39 -13.76
C PHE A 53 -0.52 -2.25 -12.71
N HIS A 54 -1.58 -3.05 -12.87
CA HIS A 54 -2.64 -3.18 -11.87
C HIS A 54 -2.10 -3.92 -10.64
N ALA A 55 -1.82 -3.19 -9.57
CA ALA A 55 -1.26 -3.73 -8.35
C ALA A 55 -2.34 -4.25 -7.38
N SER A 56 -1.92 -4.84 -6.27
CA SER A 56 -2.75 -4.97 -5.07
C SER A 56 -2.72 -3.67 -4.26
N SER A 57 -3.75 -3.45 -3.43
CA SER A 57 -3.76 -2.31 -2.50
C SER A 57 -2.50 -2.30 -1.62
N THR A 58 -2.08 -3.44 -1.06
CA THR A 58 -0.84 -3.49 -0.26
C THR A 58 0.41 -3.11 -1.04
N THR A 59 0.49 -3.43 -2.34
CA THR A 59 1.62 -3.05 -3.17
C THR A 59 1.61 -1.57 -3.52
N ALA A 60 0.44 -0.98 -3.79
CA ALA A 60 0.29 0.48 -3.95
C ALA A 60 0.73 1.22 -2.67
N GLU A 61 0.35 0.71 -1.50
CA GLU A 61 0.70 1.28 -0.19
C GLU A 61 2.19 1.18 0.13
N LEU A 62 2.80 0.01 -0.13
CA LEU A 62 4.26 -0.16 -0.02
C LEU A 62 5.01 0.72 -1.02
N THR A 63 4.43 0.96 -2.19
CA THR A 63 4.96 1.86 -3.21
C THR A 63 4.94 3.30 -2.70
N ALA A 64 3.85 3.73 -2.04
CA ALA A 64 3.75 5.04 -1.41
C ALA A 64 4.77 5.25 -0.28
N LEU A 65 4.98 4.23 0.57
CA LEU A 65 6.03 4.24 1.58
C LEU A 65 7.43 4.33 0.95
N GLY A 66 7.68 3.60 -0.14
CA GLY A 66 8.93 3.69 -0.89
C GLY A 66 9.15 5.07 -1.51
N LEU A 67 8.09 5.67 -2.08
CA LEU A 67 8.11 7.02 -2.65
C LEU A 67 8.45 8.05 -1.58
N ALA A 68 7.85 7.94 -0.38
CA ALA A 68 8.17 8.82 0.74
C ALA A 68 9.64 8.76 1.11
N LEU A 69 10.20 7.56 1.26
CA LEU A 69 11.62 7.40 1.59
C LEU A 69 12.54 7.94 0.48
N ALA A 70 12.18 7.75 -0.79
CA ALA A 70 12.94 8.29 -1.91
C ALA A 70 12.94 9.83 -1.93
N VAL A 71 11.79 10.44 -1.63
CA VAL A 71 11.68 11.90 -1.44
C VAL A 71 12.54 12.37 -0.28
N LEU A 72 12.49 11.67 0.86
CA LEU A 72 13.33 12.01 2.01
C LEU A 72 14.81 11.95 1.67
N VAL A 73 15.27 10.88 1.01
CA VAL A 73 16.66 10.74 0.56
C VAL A 73 17.07 11.88 -0.37
N SER A 74 16.19 12.33 -1.27
CA SER A 74 16.54 13.40 -2.22
C SER A 74 16.64 14.78 -1.58
N ILE A 75 15.85 15.06 -0.53
CA ILE A 75 15.88 16.34 0.19
C ILE A 75 16.90 16.37 1.33
N THR A 76 17.37 15.22 1.81
CA THR A 76 18.40 15.13 2.85
C THR A 76 19.78 14.95 2.21
N ALA A 77 20.50 16.05 1.97
CA ALA A 77 21.89 16.00 1.51
C ALA A 77 22.81 15.40 2.60
N PRO A 78 23.97 14.78 2.25
CA PRO A 78 24.92 14.21 3.21
C PRO A 78 25.48 15.19 4.26
N SER A 79 25.42 16.50 3.98
CA SER A 79 25.86 17.58 4.87
C SER A 79 24.73 18.22 5.68
N SER A 80 23.51 17.70 5.57
CA SER A 80 22.35 18.21 6.32
C SER A 80 22.46 17.84 7.81
N SER A 81 21.90 18.67 8.68
CA SER A 81 21.69 18.24 10.06
C SER A 81 20.76 17.02 10.11
N PRO A 82 21.01 16.07 11.03
CA PRO A 82 20.08 14.99 11.34
C PRO A 82 18.66 15.51 11.57
N ARG A 83 17.68 14.80 11.02
CA ARG A 83 16.24 15.10 11.14
C ARG A 83 15.50 13.86 11.58
N SER A 84 14.40 14.06 12.30
CA SER A 84 13.47 13.00 12.69
C SER A 84 12.21 13.08 11.86
N TRP A 85 11.79 11.96 11.28
CA TRP A 85 10.58 11.86 10.47
C TRP A 85 9.64 10.80 11.03
N VAL A 86 8.35 11.08 10.97
CA VAL A 86 7.30 10.09 11.18
C VAL A 86 6.52 9.91 9.87
N ILE A 87 6.57 8.69 9.32
CA ILE A 87 5.86 8.32 8.11
C ILE A 87 4.54 7.66 8.51
N CYS A 88 3.45 8.35 8.22
CA CYS A 88 2.08 7.99 8.50
C CYS A 88 1.44 7.27 7.31
N SER A 89 0.87 6.09 7.56
CA SER A 89 0.08 5.33 6.57
C SER A 89 -1.14 4.73 7.27
N ASP A 90 -2.28 4.68 6.59
CA ASP A 90 -3.46 3.98 7.09
C ASP A 90 -3.48 2.48 6.76
N SER A 91 -2.47 2.01 6.02
CA SER A 91 -2.32 0.61 5.64
C SER A 91 -1.61 -0.23 6.70
N ARG A 92 -2.38 -0.78 7.64
CA ARG A 92 -1.87 -1.79 8.59
C ARG A 92 -1.18 -2.95 7.89
N ALA A 93 -1.67 -3.34 6.72
CA ALA A 93 -1.10 -4.43 5.92
C ALA A 93 0.33 -4.09 5.47
N ALA A 94 0.55 -2.89 4.92
CA ALA A 94 1.89 -2.46 4.49
C ALA A 94 2.85 -2.33 5.68
N LEU A 95 2.42 -1.69 6.77
CA LEU A 95 3.22 -1.54 7.98
C LEU A 95 3.60 -2.89 8.61
N THR A 96 2.68 -3.86 8.61
CA THR A 96 2.97 -5.22 9.09
C THR A 96 4.02 -5.93 8.23
N ARG A 97 4.07 -5.65 6.91
CA ARG A 97 5.12 -6.20 6.04
C ARG A 97 6.49 -5.62 6.38
N LEU A 98 6.57 -4.34 6.75
CA LEU A 98 7.82 -3.72 7.19
C LEU A 98 8.30 -4.25 8.54
N SER A 99 7.39 -4.61 9.46
CA SER A 99 7.77 -5.19 10.75
C SER A 99 8.19 -6.66 10.69
N ALA A 100 7.94 -7.37 9.58
CA ALA A 100 8.16 -8.81 9.44
C ALA A 100 8.94 -9.17 8.16
N LEU A 101 10.15 -8.63 8.03
CA LEU A 101 10.94 -8.65 6.78
C LEU A 101 11.35 -10.06 6.30
N GLU A 102 11.49 -11.04 7.19
CA GLU A 102 11.88 -12.42 6.82
C GLU A 102 10.93 -13.06 5.80
N LYS A 103 9.63 -12.73 5.87
CA LYS A 103 8.58 -13.26 5.00
C LYS A 103 7.98 -12.18 4.11
N ALA A 104 8.63 -11.01 4.04
CA ALA A 104 8.12 -9.86 3.31
C ALA A 104 8.43 -9.97 1.81
N PRO A 105 7.54 -9.46 0.94
CA PRO A 105 7.81 -9.41 -0.50
C PRO A 105 9.07 -8.56 -0.80
N PRO A 106 9.72 -8.77 -1.96
CA PRO A 106 10.91 -8.00 -2.35
C PRO A 106 10.72 -6.48 -2.22
N LEU A 107 9.56 -5.95 -2.61
CA LEU A 107 9.23 -4.53 -2.47
C LEU A 107 9.36 -4.02 -1.03
N ALA A 108 8.76 -4.72 -0.05
CA ALA A 108 8.84 -4.33 1.36
C ALA A 108 10.29 -4.35 1.88
N ARG A 109 11.11 -5.31 1.40
CA ARG A 109 12.55 -5.34 1.72
C ARG A 109 13.30 -4.17 1.11
N ARG A 110 12.95 -3.74 -0.11
CA ARG A 110 13.54 -2.52 -0.71
C ARG A 110 13.16 -1.27 0.07
N VAL A 111 11.89 -1.13 0.46
CA VAL A 111 11.42 -0.02 1.32
C VAL A 111 12.21 0.01 2.63
N ALA A 112 12.36 -1.12 3.31
CA ALA A 112 13.17 -1.20 4.53
C ALA A 112 14.65 -0.84 4.30
N ALA A 113 15.25 -1.32 3.19
CA ALA A 113 16.62 -0.98 2.85
C ALA A 113 16.81 0.53 2.60
N THR A 114 15.85 1.20 1.95
CA THR A 114 15.88 2.66 1.78
C THR A 114 15.75 3.39 3.12
N ALA A 115 14.91 2.88 4.03
CA ALA A 115 14.81 3.43 5.39
C ALA A 115 16.14 3.29 6.14
N GLU A 116 16.82 2.14 6.03
CA GLU A 116 18.15 1.94 6.63
C GLU A 116 19.20 2.92 6.09
N ILE A 117 19.13 3.31 4.81
CA ILE A 117 20.03 4.31 4.23
C ILE A 117 19.88 5.64 4.96
N LEU A 118 18.64 6.11 5.14
CA LEU A 118 18.35 7.34 5.88
C LEU A 118 18.83 7.27 7.34
N THR A 119 18.64 6.12 8.00
CA THR A 119 19.17 5.91 9.35
C THR A 119 20.69 5.94 9.40
N LYS A 120 21.38 5.35 8.41
CA LYS A 120 22.85 5.40 8.28
C LYS A 120 23.36 6.80 7.98
N MET A 121 22.55 7.65 7.36
CA MET A 121 22.83 9.09 7.18
C MET A 121 22.61 9.91 8.46
N GLY A 122 22.17 9.28 9.55
CA GLY A 122 21.96 9.92 10.85
C GLY A 122 20.52 10.39 11.10
N HIS A 123 19.59 10.18 10.17
CA HIS A 123 18.18 10.53 10.38
C HIS A 123 17.47 9.52 11.28
N SER A 124 16.48 10.00 12.04
CA SER A 124 15.56 9.13 12.78
C SER A 124 14.28 8.92 11.96
N LEU A 125 13.82 7.68 11.88
CA LEU A 125 12.60 7.31 11.17
C LEU A 125 11.67 6.52 12.08
N ALA A 126 10.39 6.89 12.06
CA ALA A 126 9.31 6.10 12.63
C ALA A 126 8.23 5.85 11.58
N PHE A 127 7.60 4.68 11.64
CA PHE A 127 6.39 4.39 10.88
C PHE A 127 5.21 4.34 11.83
N GLN A 128 4.16 5.12 11.55
CA GLN A 128 2.99 5.24 12.40
C GLN A 128 1.73 4.91 11.60
N TRP A 129 0.86 4.07 12.17
CA TRP A 129 -0.45 3.85 11.60
C TRP A 129 -1.40 5.01 11.93
N VAL A 130 -2.19 5.47 10.97
CA VAL A 130 -3.26 6.45 11.18
C VAL A 130 -4.60 5.91 10.64
N PRO A 131 -5.75 6.28 11.21
CA PRO A 131 -7.05 5.85 10.67
C PRO A 131 -7.39 6.58 9.36
N ALA A 132 -7.80 5.82 8.36
CA ALA A 132 -8.30 6.32 7.07
C ALA A 132 -9.58 7.16 7.24
N HIS A 133 -9.76 8.14 6.34
CA HIS A 133 -10.99 8.93 6.13
C HIS A 133 -11.63 9.49 7.41
N CYS A 134 -10.82 10.00 8.33
CA CYS A 134 -11.31 10.48 9.63
C CYS A 134 -11.17 12.00 9.83
N GLY A 135 -10.67 12.76 8.85
CA GLY A 135 -10.42 14.20 8.94
C GLY A 135 -8.96 14.60 9.15
N ILE A 136 -8.00 13.68 9.07
CA ILE A 136 -6.57 14.00 9.24
C ILE A 136 -6.07 14.61 7.93
N GLU A 137 -5.78 15.90 7.96
CA GLU A 137 -5.51 16.72 6.77
C GLU A 137 -4.42 16.12 5.87
N GLY A 138 -3.28 15.73 6.45
CA GLY A 138 -2.20 15.12 5.67
C GLY A 138 -2.54 13.77 5.04
N ASN A 139 -3.36 12.95 5.71
CA ASN A 139 -3.81 11.65 5.17
C ASN A 139 -4.83 11.86 4.05
N GLU A 140 -5.77 12.78 4.23
CA GLU A 140 -6.77 13.13 3.22
C GLU A 140 -6.12 13.75 1.98
N ALA A 141 -5.11 14.60 2.17
CA ALA A 141 -4.33 15.14 1.07
C ALA A 141 -3.56 14.06 0.29
N ALA A 142 -3.05 13.03 0.97
CA ALA A 142 -2.37 11.90 0.32
C ALA A 142 -3.34 11.05 -0.50
N ASP A 143 -4.50 10.70 0.08
CA ASP A 143 -5.60 9.97 -0.59
C ASP A 143 -6.10 10.72 -1.83
N GLU A 144 -6.38 12.02 -1.69
CA GLU A 144 -6.77 12.87 -2.82
C GLU A 144 -5.70 12.92 -3.91
N LEU A 145 -4.43 12.98 -3.54
CA LEU A 145 -3.33 13.02 -4.50
C LEU A 145 -3.20 11.69 -5.24
N ALA A 146 -3.28 10.55 -4.53
CA ALA A 146 -3.27 9.23 -5.13
C ALA A 146 -4.43 9.05 -6.11
N GLU A 147 -5.62 9.54 -5.75
CA GLU A 147 -6.81 9.53 -6.61
C GLU A 147 -6.63 10.40 -7.87
N LYS A 148 -6.01 11.58 -7.75
CA LYS A 148 -5.70 12.46 -8.89
C LYS A 148 -4.70 11.81 -9.86
N MET A 149 -3.77 10.98 -9.36
CA MET A 149 -2.77 10.32 -10.20
C MET A 149 -3.36 9.27 -11.15
N HIS A 150 -4.57 8.75 -10.89
CA HIS A 150 -5.25 7.86 -11.85
C HIS A 150 -5.63 8.59 -13.14
N ARG A 151 -5.82 9.91 -13.08
CA ARG A 151 -6.25 10.76 -14.20
C ARG A 151 -5.08 11.47 -14.90
N GLY A 152 -3.89 11.45 -14.30
CA GLY A 152 -2.69 12.10 -14.83
C GLY A 152 -1.97 11.23 -15.85
N GLY A 153 -1.41 11.85 -16.90
CA GLY A 153 -0.63 11.15 -17.91
C GLY A 153 0.59 10.44 -17.31
N ASN A 154 0.50 9.12 -17.14
CA ASN A 154 1.55 8.11 -16.98
C ASN A 154 2.89 8.58 -16.36
N ILE A 155 2.90 9.21 -15.18
CA ILE A 155 4.12 9.39 -14.40
C ILE A 155 4.38 8.07 -13.67
N GLN A 156 5.10 7.15 -14.31
CA GLN A 156 5.39 5.84 -13.75
C GLN A 156 6.51 5.90 -12.71
N MET A 157 6.31 5.22 -11.57
CA MET A 157 7.35 5.10 -10.57
C MET A 157 8.40 4.09 -11.05
N THR A 158 9.63 4.56 -11.25
CA THR A 158 10.74 3.71 -11.68
C THR A 158 11.17 2.79 -10.53
N GLY A 159 11.23 1.47 -10.76
CA GLY A 159 11.75 0.49 -9.80
C GLY A 159 10.72 -0.34 -9.02
N VAL A 160 9.42 -0.20 -9.30
CA VAL A 160 8.39 -1.17 -8.87
C VAL A 160 7.92 -1.94 -10.08
N GLU A 161 8.22 -3.24 -10.11
CA GLU A 161 7.95 -4.09 -11.25
C GLU A 161 6.77 -5.01 -10.99
N LYS A 162 6.16 -5.52 -12.07
CA LYS A 162 5.11 -6.55 -12.00
C LYS A 162 5.49 -7.75 -11.12
N PHE A 163 6.79 -8.07 -11.08
CA PHE A 163 7.31 -9.18 -10.28
C PHE A 163 7.07 -9.00 -8.77
N ASP A 164 7.01 -7.76 -8.28
CA ASP A 164 6.71 -7.48 -6.87
C ASP A 164 5.30 -7.93 -6.46
N ASP A 165 4.42 -8.07 -7.44
CA ASP A 165 3.05 -8.57 -7.30
C ASP A 165 2.81 -9.90 -8.04
N ALA A 166 3.87 -10.66 -8.35
CA ALA A 166 3.79 -11.86 -9.20
C ALA A 166 2.70 -12.84 -8.75
N ARG A 167 2.55 -13.08 -7.44
CA ARG A 167 1.52 -13.98 -6.90
C ARG A 167 0.10 -13.49 -7.22
N LEU A 168 -0.14 -12.19 -7.13
CA LEU A 168 -1.43 -11.59 -7.48
C LEU A 168 -1.67 -11.69 -8.98
N LEU A 169 -0.67 -11.35 -9.79
CA LEU A 169 -0.78 -11.37 -11.25
C LEU A 169 -1.04 -12.77 -11.78
N VAL A 170 -0.34 -13.78 -11.26
CA VAL A 170 -0.59 -15.20 -11.58
C VAL A 170 -1.99 -15.61 -11.14
N ALA A 171 -2.43 -15.24 -9.93
CA ALA A 171 -3.79 -15.56 -9.48
C ALA A 171 -4.87 -14.90 -10.37
N ARG A 172 -4.65 -13.67 -10.82
CA ARG A 172 -5.54 -12.97 -11.76
C ARG A 172 -5.55 -13.62 -13.14
N ASP A 173 -4.39 -14.01 -13.67
CA ASP A 173 -4.28 -14.71 -14.95
C ASP A 173 -4.98 -16.08 -14.91
N ILE A 174 -4.76 -16.86 -13.84
CA ILE A 174 -5.45 -18.14 -13.62
C ILE A 174 -6.97 -17.94 -13.56
N ALA A 175 -7.42 -16.93 -12.81
CA ALA A 175 -8.84 -16.61 -12.70
C ALA A 175 -9.42 -16.19 -14.06
N ALA A 176 -8.75 -15.32 -14.81
CA ALA A 176 -9.20 -14.86 -16.13
C ALA A 176 -9.28 -15.98 -17.16
N ARG A 177 -8.44 -17.02 -17.03
CA ARG A 177 -8.48 -18.23 -17.87
C ARG A 177 -9.46 -19.29 -17.37
N HIS A 178 -10.24 -18.99 -16.33
CA HIS A 178 -11.20 -19.95 -15.80
C HIS A 178 -12.28 -20.27 -16.87
N PRO A 179 -12.61 -21.55 -17.10
CA PRO A 179 -13.55 -21.93 -18.16
C PRO A 179 -14.99 -21.40 -17.94
N ASP A 180 -15.41 -21.22 -16.67
CA ASP A 180 -16.65 -20.52 -16.33
C ASP A 180 -16.44 -18.99 -16.38
N ALA A 181 -17.15 -18.32 -17.30
CA ALA A 181 -17.09 -16.88 -17.51
C ALA A 181 -17.48 -16.03 -16.29
N ARG A 182 -18.34 -16.55 -15.39
CA ARG A 182 -18.70 -15.83 -14.15
C ARG A 182 -17.52 -15.79 -13.19
N LEU A 183 -16.85 -16.92 -13.04
CA LEU A 183 -15.65 -17.04 -12.19
C LEU A 183 -14.49 -16.23 -12.78
N ALA A 184 -14.37 -16.19 -14.12
CA ALA A 184 -13.40 -15.35 -14.81
C ALA A 184 -13.67 -13.84 -14.65
N ALA A 185 -14.95 -13.44 -14.59
CA ALA A 185 -15.38 -12.08 -14.25
C ALA A 185 -15.20 -11.73 -12.76
N GLY A 186 -14.67 -12.66 -11.94
CA GLY A 186 -14.43 -12.45 -10.52
C GLY A 186 -15.64 -12.71 -9.62
N ASP A 187 -16.75 -13.20 -10.18
CA ASP A 187 -17.89 -13.65 -9.39
C ASP A 187 -17.45 -14.87 -8.57
N ARG A 188 -17.79 -14.91 -7.28
CA ARG A 188 -17.39 -16.00 -6.39
C ARG A 188 -18.63 -16.70 -5.87
N PRO A 189 -18.73 -18.02 -5.99
CA PRO A 189 -19.92 -18.73 -5.54
C PRO A 189 -20.06 -18.58 -4.03
N ALA A 190 -21.29 -18.42 -3.56
CA ALA A 190 -21.61 -18.23 -2.15
C ALA A 190 -20.90 -19.29 -1.28
N ARG A 191 -20.36 -18.86 -0.14
CA ARG A 191 -19.64 -19.74 0.78
C ARG A 191 -20.53 -20.93 1.15
N VAL A 192 -19.97 -22.14 1.11
CA VAL A 192 -20.73 -23.35 1.46
C VAL A 192 -21.21 -23.22 2.92
N PRO A 193 -22.51 -23.47 3.20
CA PRO A 193 -23.04 -23.43 4.56
C PRO A 193 -22.19 -24.24 5.54
N ARG A 194 -21.92 -23.67 6.72
CA ARG A 194 -21.10 -24.32 7.76
C ARG A 194 -21.75 -25.57 8.36
N SER A 195 -23.04 -25.77 8.13
CA SER A 195 -23.81 -26.95 8.55
C SER A 195 -23.52 -28.20 7.72
N LEU A 196 -22.88 -28.08 6.55
CA LEU A 196 -22.55 -29.20 5.69
C LEU A 196 -21.29 -29.94 6.18
N GLY A 197 -21.30 -31.26 6.08
CA GLY A 197 -20.13 -32.08 6.37
C GLY A 197 -19.00 -31.80 5.36
N ARG A 198 -17.74 -32.06 5.74
CA ARG A 198 -16.56 -31.84 4.87
C ARG A 198 -16.71 -32.48 3.49
N ARG A 199 -17.30 -33.68 3.43
CA ARG A 199 -17.46 -34.45 2.18
C ARG A 199 -18.43 -33.77 1.23
N GLU A 200 -19.57 -33.30 1.74
CA GLU A 200 -20.57 -32.56 0.96
C GLU A 200 -20.05 -31.20 0.51
N ALA A 201 -19.31 -30.50 1.38
CA ALA A 201 -18.67 -29.24 1.03
C ALA A 201 -17.62 -29.42 -0.08
N ALA A 202 -16.83 -30.50 -0.04
CA ALA A 202 -15.87 -30.84 -1.08
C ALA A 202 -16.56 -31.20 -2.40
N THR A 203 -17.67 -31.95 -2.38
CA THR A 203 -18.46 -32.26 -3.58
C THR A 203 -19.05 -31.00 -4.19
N ILE A 204 -19.66 -30.12 -3.39
CA ILE A 204 -20.19 -28.84 -3.86
C ILE A 204 -19.07 -27.97 -4.44
N HIS A 205 -17.89 -27.95 -3.81
CA HIS A 205 -16.74 -27.22 -4.33
C HIS A 205 -16.30 -27.78 -5.69
N GLY A 206 -16.14 -29.10 -5.82
CA GLY A 206 -15.76 -29.75 -7.07
C GLY A 206 -16.78 -29.54 -8.20
N LEU A 207 -18.08 -29.58 -7.90
CA LEU A 207 -19.13 -29.27 -8.86
C LEU A 207 -19.07 -27.80 -9.33
N ARG A 208 -18.71 -26.87 -8.43
CA ARG A 208 -18.59 -25.44 -8.74
C ARG A 208 -17.33 -25.07 -9.52
N THR A 209 -16.23 -25.80 -9.32
CA THR A 209 -14.96 -25.58 -10.03
C THR A 209 -14.84 -26.43 -11.30
N GLY A 210 -15.85 -27.23 -11.62
CA GLY A 210 -15.81 -28.17 -12.75
C GLY A 210 -14.78 -29.30 -12.56
N SER A 211 -14.30 -29.50 -11.33
CA SER A 211 -13.30 -30.52 -10.96
C SER A 211 -13.94 -31.83 -10.49
N ALA A 212 -15.25 -31.95 -10.62
CA ALA A 212 -16.03 -33.12 -10.23
C ALA A 212 -16.17 -34.11 -11.40
N TRP A 213 -15.07 -34.49 -12.04
CA TRP A 213 -15.00 -35.63 -12.98
C TRP A 213 -13.58 -36.21 -12.96
#